data_AF-A0A829GLZ4-F1
#
_entry.id   AF-A0A829GLZ4-F1
#
_cell.length_a   1.000
_cell.length_b   1.000
_cell.length_c   1.000
_cell.angle_alpha   90.00
_cell.angle_beta   90.00
_cell.angle_gamma   90.00
#
_symmetry.space_group_name_H-M   'P 1'
#
loop_
_entity.id
_entity.type
_entity.pdbx_description
1 polymer ?
#
loop_
_entity_poly.entity_id
_entity_poly.type
_entity_poly.pdbx_seq_one_letter_code
_entity_poly.pdbx_strand_id
1 'polypeptide(L)'
;PVLDGYEKFGDLPFASSLCAACTETCPVRIPLHELLIKHREVMMDKLKMDHSFNDKIMKMVGVGTSAPVLFNMALDMDHAMMGVLATKDQGSVENEYNSGRIKQTKMLPKLARGWTDVRDLPRPPKKNENFRHWFKEHKAALEAQKHE
;
A
#
# COMPACT_ATOMS: atom_id res chain seq x y z
N PRO A 1 -11.89 -18.24 19.40
CA PRO A 1 -12.91 -17.20 19.68
C PRO A 1 -14.29 -17.71 20.07
N VAL A 2 -14.80 -18.79 19.46
CA VAL A 2 -16.17 -19.28 19.75
C VAL A 2 -16.31 -19.91 21.14
N LEU A 3 -15.23 -20.52 21.67
CA LEU A 3 -15.24 -21.20 22.98
C LEU A 3 -15.05 -20.21 24.14
N ASP A 4 -13.86 -19.59 24.29
CA ASP A 4 -13.59 -18.62 25.39
C ASP A 4 -13.63 -17.13 24.96
N GLY A 5 -14.30 -16.81 23.86
CA GLY A 5 -14.44 -15.42 23.40
C GLY A 5 -13.22 -14.84 22.68
N TYR A 6 -13.34 -13.57 22.28
CA TYR A 6 -12.30 -12.86 21.53
C TYR A 6 -11.21 -12.24 22.43
N GLU A 7 -11.47 -12.01 23.71
CA GLU A 7 -10.47 -11.44 24.63
C GLU A 7 -9.28 -12.40 24.84
N LYS A 8 -9.54 -13.71 24.94
CA LYS A 8 -8.49 -14.73 25.09
C LYS A 8 -7.97 -15.29 23.77
N PHE A 9 -8.81 -15.33 22.74
CA PHE A 9 -8.52 -16.01 21.48
C PHE A 9 -8.70 -15.11 20.24
N GLY A 10 -8.51 -13.81 20.40
CA GLY A 10 -8.61 -12.81 19.33
C GLY A 10 -7.52 -12.95 18.26
N ASP A 11 -6.39 -13.57 18.61
CA ASP A 11 -5.27 -13.74 17.68
C ASP A 11 -5.45 -14.93 16.72
N LEU A 12 -6.30 -15.91 17.08
CA LEU A 12 -6.48 -17.13 16.28
C LEU A 12 -6.95 -16.86 14.84
N PRO A 13 -7.90 -15.96 14.58
CA PRO A 13 -8.29 -15.62 13.20
C PRO A 13 -7.14 -15.03 12.38
N PHE A 14 -6.13 -14.44 13.01
CA PHE A 14 -4.96 -13.84 12.33
C PHE A 14 -3.82 -14.82 12.07
N ALA A 15 -3.84 -16.02 12.66
CA ALA A 15 -2.83 -17.05 12.44
C ALA A 15 -2.83 -17.64 11.01
N SER A 16 -3.91 -17.46 10.25
CA SER A 16 -4.03 -17.92 8.85
C SER A 16 -3.63 -16.84 7.85
N SER A 17 -2.91 -17.23 6.79
CA SER A 17 -2.58 -16.36 5.66
C SER A 17 -3.76 -16.09 4.72
N LEU A 18 -4.91 -16.75 4.94
CA LEU A 18 -6.11 -16.65 4.10
C LEU A 18 -5.89 -17.06 2.63
N CYS A 19 -4.98 -17.99 2.35
CA CYS A 19 -4.72 -18.48 0.98
C CYS A 19 -5.78 -19.43 0.39
N ALA A 20 -6.92 -19.62 1.08
CA ALA A 20 -8.03 -20.52 0.72
C ALA A 20 -7.72 -22.02 0.55
N ALA A 21 -6.45 -22.46 0.64
CA ALA A 21 -6.06 -23.86 0.44
C ALA A 21 -6.83 -24.88 1.30
N CYS A 22 -7.09 -24.55 2.58
CA CYS A 22 -7.85 -25.41 3.49
C CYS A 22 -9.31 -25.58 3.06
N THR A 23 -9.91 -24.58 2.42
CA THR A 23 -11.30 -24.66 1.94
C THR A 23 -11.39 -25.52 0.68
N GLU A 24 -10.45 -25.35 -0.24
CA GLU A 24 -10.39 -26.12 -1.49
C GLU A 24 -10.18 -27.62 -1.23
N THR A 25 -9.28 -27.98 -0.30
CA THR A 25 -9.01 -29.39 0.01
C THR A 25 -10.08 -30.05 0.89
N CYS A 26 -11.04 -29.29 1.41
CA CYS A 26 -12.00 -29.81 2.37
C CYS A 26 -13.04 -30.69 1.66
N PRO A 27 -13.17 -31.98 2.00
CA PRO A 27 -14.10 -32.90 1.32
C PRO A 27 -15.57 -32.50 1.49
N VAL A 28 -15.89 -31.79 2.57
CA VAL A 28 -17.24 -31.29 2.90
C VAL A 28 -17.42 -29.80 2.59
N ARG A 29 -16.44 -29.18 1.91
CA ARG A 29 -16.48 -27.77 1.46
C ARG A 29 -16.74 -26.75 2.57
N ILE A 30 -16.06 -26.90 3.71
CA ILE A 30 -16.14 -25.90 4.79
C ILE A 30 -15.40 -24.62 4.35
N PRO A 31 -16.07 -23.45 4.33
CA PRO A 31 -15.47 -22.18 3.92
C PRO A 31 -14.63 -21.55 5.03
N LEU A 32 -13.62 -22.29 5.52
CA LEU A 32 -12.80 -21.88 6.67
C LEU A 32 -12.17 -20.48 6.50
N HIS A 33 -11.63 -20.16 5.32
CA HIS A 33 -11.00 -18.86 5.09
C HIS A 33 -12.01 -17.69 5.20
N GLU A 34 -13.22 -17.85 4.67
CA GLU A 34 -14.29 -16.85 4.78
C GLU A 34 -14.78 -16.70 6.23
N LEU A 35 -14.90 -17.80 6.96
CA LEU A 35 -15.27 -17.78 8.38
C LEU A 35 -14.24 -17.02 9.22
N LEU A 36 -12.94 -17.22 8.94
CA LEU A 36 -11.87 -16.46 9.61
C LEU A 36 -11.93 -14.97 9.25
N ILE A 37 -12.21 -14.61 8.00
CA ILE A 37 -12.45 -13.21 7.59
C ILE A 37 -13.62 -12.61 8.37
N LYS A 38 -14.73 -13.35 8.52
CA LYS A 38 -15.89 -12.89 9.29
C LYS A 38 -15.55 -12.65 10.76
N HIS A 39 -14.71 -13.50 11.37
CA HIS A 39 -14.21 -13.24 12.71
C HIS A 39 -13.36 -11.95 12.77
N ARG A 40 -12.50 -11.70 11.78
CA ARG A 40 -11.73 -10.44 11.70
C ARG A 40 -12.65 -9.23 11.56
N GLU A 41 -13.67 -9.29 10.71
CA GLU A 41 -14.69 -8.25 10.53
C GLU A 41 -15.42 -7.95 11.86
N VAL A 42 -15.88 -8.99 12.58
CA VAL A 42 -16.54 -8.81 13.88
C VAL A 42 -15.62 -8.15 14.91
N MET A 43 -14.35 -8.55 14.96
CA MET A 43 -13.37 -7.96 15.89
C MET A 43 -13.11 -6.48 15.59
N MET A 44 -13.01 -6.11 14.32
CA MET A 44 -12.70 -4.73 13.91
C MET A 44 -13.93 -3.82 13.94
N ASP A 45 -15.03 -4.22 13.30
CA ASP A 45 -16.17 -3.34 13.05
C ASP A 45 -17.16 -3.32 14.21
N LYS A 46 -17.49 -4.50 14.75
CA LYS A 46 -18.52 -4.63 15.80
C LYS A 46 -17.93 -4.41 17.19
N LEU A 47 -16.81 -5.08 17.47
CA LEU A 47 -16.18 -5.05 18.80
C LEU A 47 -15.15 -3.93 18.95
N LYS A 48 -14.68 -3.33 17.86
CA LYS A 48 -13.69 -2.23 17.85
C LYS A 48 -12.46 -2.56 18.72
N MET A 49 -11.98 -3.79 18.60
CA MET A 49 -10.84 -4.29 19.38
C MET A 49 -9.51 -3.66 18.94
N ASP A 50 -9.43 -3.12 17.72
CA ASP A 50 -8.28 -2.31 17.32
C ASP A 50 -8.41 -0.89 17.91
N HIS A 51 -7.57 -0.59 18.90
CA HIS A 51 -7.46 0.75 19.48
C HIS A 51 -6.41 1.62 18.78
N SER A 52 -5.79 1.12 17.70
CA SER A 52 -4.87 1.88 16.88
C SER A 52 -5.61 2.96 16.06
N PHE A 53 -4.83 3.90 15.51
CA PHE A 53 -5.32 4.90 14.57
C PHE A 53 -5.50 4.35 13.14
N ASN A 54 -5.33 3.05 12.92
CA ASN A 54 -5.36 2.42 11.60
C ASN A 54 -6.66 2.69 10.84
N ASP A 55 -7.83 2.49 11.47
CA ASP A 55 -9.14 2.74 10.83
C ASP A 55 -9.26 4.20 10.34
N LYS A 56 -8.81 5.15 11.15
CA LYS A 56 -8.84 6.58 10.80
C LYS A 56 -7.87 6.91 9.67
N ILE A 57 -6.66 6.36 9.71
CA ILE A 57 -5.66 6.53 8.65
C ILE A 57 -6.19 5.95 7.34
N MET A 58 -6.72 4.73 7.35
CA MET A 58 -7.25 4.08 6.14
C MET A 58 -8.47 4.81 5.58
N LYS A 59 -9.38 5.31 6.43
CA LYS A 59 -10.48 6.18 6.00
C LYS A 59 -9.97 7.47 5.35
N MET A 60 -8.97 8.12 5.95
CA MET A 60 -8.36 9.32 5.38
C MET A 60 -7.73 9.04 4.02
N VAL A 61 -6.99 7.94 3.88
CA VAL A 61 -6.43 7.50 2.60
C VAL A 61 -7.53 7.22 1.58
N GLY A 62 -8.61 6.54 1.98
CA GLY A 62 -9.77 6.27 1.13
C GLY A 62 -10.43 7.55 0.61
N VAL A 63 -10.62 8.55 1.47
CA VAL A 63 -11.17 9.86 1.07
C VAL A 63 -10.19 10.65 0.19
N GLY A 64 -8.90 10.63 0.51
CA GLY A 64 -7.88 11.33 -0.27
C GLY A 64 -7.70 10.76 -1.68
N THR A 65 -7.82 9.44 -1.82
CA THR A 65 -7.68 8.73 -3.10
C THR A 65 -8.97 8.71 -3.94
N SER A 66 -10.14 8.91 -3.33
CA SER A 66 -11.42 8.90 -4.07
C SER A 66 -11.68 10.19 -4.84
N ALA A 67 -11.09 11.32 -4.44
CA ALA A 67 -11.23 12.59 -5.12
C ALA A 67 -10.10 12.80 -6.14
N PRO A 68 -10.37 12.89 -7.46
CA PRO A 68 -9.33 13.05 -8.49
C PRO A 68 -8.45 14.28 -8.29
N VAL A 69 -9.03 15.38 -7.80
CA VAL A 69 -8.30 16.64 -7.54
C VAL A 69 -7.30 16.47 -6.40
N LEU A 70 -7.73 15.88 -5.27
CA LEU A 70 -6.86 15.64 -4.12
C LEU A 70 -5.74 14.63 -4.48
N PHE A 71 -6.10 13.58 -5.20
CA PHE A 71 -5.13 12.58 -5.63
C PHE A 71 -4.06 13.16 -6.58
N ASN A 72 -4.46 13.96 -7.57
CA ASN A 72 -3.50 14.63 -8.45
C ASN A 72 -2.63 15.65 -7.70
N MET A 73 -3.18 16.38 -6.74
CA MET A 73 -2.40 17.27 -5.89
C MET A 73 -1.36 16.49 -5.07
N ALA A 74 -1.75 15.35 -4.50
CA ALA A 74 -0.82 14.48 -3.77
C ALA A 74 0.32 13.98 -4.67
N LEU A 75 0.01 13.56 -5.92
CA LEU A 75 0.99 13.15 -6.93
C LEU A 75 1.84 14.28 -7.52
N ASP A 76 1.47 15.53 -7.29
CA ASP A 76 2.30 16.68 -7.68
C ASP A 76 3.25 17.07 -6.54
N MET A 77 2.84 16.87 -5.29
CA MET A 77 3.62 17.18 -4.11
C MET A 77 4.56 16.05 -3.68
N ASP A 78 4.26 14.80 -4.02
CA ASP A 78 5.04 13.61 -3.67
C ASP A 78 6.51 13.70 -4.15
N HIS A 79 6.76 14.12 -5.38
CA HIS A 79 8.08 14.17 -6.00
C HIS A 79 8.99 15.19 -5.30
N ALA A 80 8.40 16.31 -4.86
CA ALA A 80 9.09 17.35 -4.10
C ALA A 80 9.38 16.86 -2.67
N MET A 81 8.37 16.30 -1.99
CA MET A 81 8.49 15.83 -0.61
C MET A 81 9.47 14.65 -0.50
N MET A 82 9.38 13.68 -1.41
CA MET A 82 10.28 12.53 -1.48
C MET A 82 11.69 12.94 -1.90
N GLY A 83 11.84 14.06 -2.62
CA GLY A 83 13.15 14.63 -2.93
C GLY A 83 13.96 15.06 -1.70
N VAL A 84 13.29 15.50 -0.64
CA VAL A 84 13.93 15.87 0.64
C VAL A 84 14.37 14.64 1.43
N LEU A 85 13.71 13.50 1.22
CA LEU A 85 13.99 12.23 1.90
C LEU A 85 14.92 11.31 1.10
N ALA A 86 15.21 11.68 -0.16
CA ALA A 86 16.01 10.88 -1.08
C ALA A 86 17.49 11.22 -1.01
N THR A 87 18.30 10.18 -1.22
CA THR A 87 19.75 10.27 -1.36
C THR A 87 20.14 9.92 -2.79
N LYS A 88 21.31 10.40 -3.25
CA LYS A 88 21.83 10.13 -4.60
C LYS A 88 22.35 8.69 -4.79
N ASP A 89 22.30 7.87 -3.75
CA ASP A 89 22.74 6.49 -3.76
C ASP A 89 21.73 5.65 -4.56
N GLN A 90 22.17 5.03 -5.66
CA GLN A 90 21.37 4.06 -6.41
C GLN A 90 21.51 2.74 -5.64
N GLY A 91 20.42 2.26 -5.06
CA GLY A 91 20.43 1.08 -4.18
C GLY A 91 20.78 -0.22 -4.92
N SER A 92 20.45 -1.36 -4.30
CA SER A 92 20.75 -2.69 -4.86
C SER A 92 19.96 -3.07 -6.12
N VAL A 93 19.01 -2.23 -6.55
CA VAL A 93 18.14 -2.51 -7.70
C VAL A 93 18.64 -1.74 -8.93
N GLU A 94 19.35 -2.44 -9.80
CA GLU A 94 19.71 -1.94 -11.12
C GLU A 94 18.44 -1.86 -11.99
N ASN A 95 18.24 -0.74 -12.70
CA ASN A 95 17.10 -0.45 -13.60
C ASN A 95 15.77 -0.01 -12.96
N GLU A 96 15.66 0.10 -11.64
CA GLU A 96 14.54 0.83 -11.03
C GLU A 96 14.91 2.30 -10.83
N TYR A 97 14.16 3.19 -11.51
CA TYR A 97 14.18 4.65 -11.40
C TYR A 97 15.56 5.23 -11.01
N ASN A 98 16.34 5.70 -12.00
CA ASN A 98 17.71 6.24 -11.86
C ASN A 98 17.85 7.52 -10.99
N SER A 99 16.87 7.83 -10.14
CA SER A 99 16.77 9.03 -9.32
C SER A 99 17.25 8.84 -7.86
N GLY A 100 17.79 7.65 -7.52
CA GLY A 100 18.39 7.33 -6.21
C GLY A 100 17.43 6.60 -5.28
N ARG A 101 17.77 6.47 -3.98
CA ARG A 101 16.95 5.78 -2.97
C ARG A 101 16.57 6.66 -1.79
N ILE A 102 15.45 6.33 -1.15
CA ILE A 102 14.99 6.96 0.09
C ILE A 102 15.70 6.31 1.27
N LYS A 103 16.64 7.04 1.87
CA LYS A 103 17.45 6.55 3.01
C LYS A 103 17.22 7.35 4.29
N GLN A 104 16.40 8.40 4.24
CA GLN A 104 16.18 9.30 5.38
C GLN A 104 15.17 8.72 6.38
N THR A 105 15.54 7.60 6.97
CA THR A 105 14.77 6.78 7.91
C THR A 105 14.41 7.51 9.22
N LYS A 106 15.12 8.59 9.58
CA LYS A 106 14.86 9.38 10.81
C LYS A 106 13.62 10.28 10.73
N MET A 107 13.24 10.75 9.55
CA MET A 107 12.09 11.66 9.34
C MET A 107 10.79 10.88 9.06
N LEU A 108 10.88 9.58 8.78
CA LEU A 108 9.73 8.74 8.48
C LEU A 108 9.02 8.27 9.76
N PRO A 109 7.68 8.16 9.76
CA PRO A 109 6.94 7.54 10.84
C PRO A 109 7.49 6.14 11.17
N LYS A 110 7.43 5.73 12.43
CA LYS A 110 8.07 4.48 12.94
C LYS A 110 7.77 3.24 12.08
N LEU A 111 6.56 3.11 11.54
CA LEU A 111 6.16 2.01 10.66
C LEU A 111 6.93 2.01 9.33
N ALA A 112 7.05 3.17 8.69
CA ALA A 112 7.80 3.31 7.44
C ALA A 112 9.31 3.19 7.66
N ARG A 113 9.81 3.63 8.82
CA ARG A 113 11.22 3.50 9.21
C ARG A 113 11.67 2.03 9.25
N GLY A 114 10.99 1.16 10.01
CA GLY A 114 11.39 -0.24 10.12
C GLY A 114 11.35 -0.99 8.78
N TRP A 115 10.42 -0.61 7.89
CA TRP A 115 10.32 -1.18 6.54
C TRP A 115 11.45 -0.71 5.62
N THR A 116 11.80 0.58 5.67
CA THR A 116 12.91 1.16 4.88
C THR A 116 14.30 0.83 5.42
N ASP A 117 14.42 0.40 6.68
CA ASP A 117 15.69 -0.09 7.24
C ASP A 117 16.08 -1.46 6.64
N VAL A 118 15.10 -2.28 6.23
CA VAL A 118 15.33 -3.63 5.68
C VAL A 118 15.05 -3.76 4.18
N ARG A 119 14.45 -2.73 3.54
CA ARG A 119 14.17 -2.70 2.10
C ARG A 119 14.64 -1.40 1.47
N ASP A 120 15.30 -1.52 0.33
CA ASP A 120 15.57 -0.37 -0.53
C ASP A 120 14.26 0.15 -1.14
N LEU A 121 13.99 1.45 -0.96
CA LEU A 121 12.87 2.14 -1.59
C LEU A 121 13.42 3.09 -2.66
N PRO A 122 13.24 2.80 -3.96
CA PRO A 122 13.67 3.70 -5.01
C PRO A 122 12.92 5.03 -4.91
N ARG A 123 13.61 6.13 -5.23
CA ARG A 123 13.00 7.43 -5.35
C ARG A 123 12.12 7.44 -6.62
N PRO A 124 10.92 8.05 -6.59
CA PRO A 124 10.15 8.24 -7.82
C PRO A 124 10.94 9.08 -8.86
N PRO A 125 10.66 8.92 -10.17
CA PRO A 125 11.30 9.71 -11.22
C PRO A 125 10.97 11.19 -11.07
N LYS A 126 11.66 12.11 -11.74
CA LYS A 126 11.27 13.53 -11.65
C LYS A 126 9.87 13.72 -12.24
N LYS A 127 9.16 14.79 -11.83
CA LYS A 127 7.79 15.09 -12.30
C LYS A 127 7.66 15.04 -13.84
N ASN A 128 8.66 15.57 -14.56
CA ASN A 128 8.71 15.57 -16.03
C ASN A 128 8.97 14.20 -16.67
N GLU A 129 9.60 13.28 -15.93
CA GLU A 129 9.95 11.93 -16.40
C GLU A 129 8.93 10.88 -15.92
N ASN A 130 7.82 11.31 -15.29
CA ASN A 130 6.81 10.39 -14.80
C ASN A 130 5.99 9.79 -15.96
N PHE A 131 5.40 8.63 -15.71
CA PHE A 131 4.62 7.91 -16.72
C PHE A 131 3.45 8.73 -17.28
N ARG A 132 2.83 9.60 -16.48
CA ARG A 132 1.65 10.38 -16.91
C ARG A 132 2.02 11.45 -17.93
N HIS A 133 3.14 12.15 -17.72
CA HIS A 133 3.69 13.11 -18.68
C HIS A 133 4.13 12.40 -19.95
N TRP A 134 4.91 11.32 -19.80
CA TRP A 134 5.33 10.47 -20.91
C TRP A 134 4.15 9.99 -21.76
N PHE A 135 3.10 9.45 -21.12
CA PHE A 135 1.92 8.92 -21.81
C PHE A 135 1.16 10.02 -22.57
N LYS A 136 1.02 11.21 -21.98
CA LYS A 136 0.35 12.34 -22.63
C LYS A 136 1.11 12.79 -23.88
N GLU A 137 2.44 12.89 -23.79
CA GLU A 137 3.30 13.26 -24.91
C GLU A 137 3.25 12.21 -26.03
N HIS A 138 3.36 10.92 -25.69
CA HIS A 138 3.37 9.84 -26.69
C HIS A 138 2.00 9.64 -27.34
N LYS A 139 0.91 9.84 -26.58
CA LYS A 139 -0.44 9.81 -27.15
C LYS A 139 -0.66 10.95 -28.15
N ALA A 140 -0.21 12.16 -27.81
CA ALA A 140 -0.30 13.31 -28.73
C ALA A 140 0.55 13.09 -29.99
N ALA A 141 1.74 12.50 -29.85
CA ALA A 141 2.60 12.15 -30.99
C ALA A 141 1.95 11.08 -31.90
N LEU A 142 1.34 10.04 -31.31
CA LEU A 142 0.60 9.01 -32.06
C LEU A 142 -0.61 9.58 -32.78
N GLU A 143 -1.33 10.53 -32.17
CA GLU A 143 -2.47 11.21 -32.80
C GLU A 143 -1.99 12.09 -33.96
N ALA A 144 -0.90 12.84 -33.80
CA ALA A 144 -0.31 13.64 -34.87
C ALA A 144 0.12 12.77 -36.08
N GLN A 145 0.73 11.61 -35.83
CA GLN A 145 1.11 10.64 -36.87
C GLN A 145 -0.07 9.99 -37.60
N LYS A 146 -1.28 10.00 -37.03
CA LYS A 146 -2.49 9.48 -37.70
C LYS A 146 -3.18 10.52 -38.59
N HIS A 147 -2.86 11.80 -38.39
CA HIS A 147 -3.43 12.92 -39.13
C HIS A 147 -2.53 13.38 -40.29
N GLU A 148 -1.34 12.79 -40.41
CA GLU A 148 -0.41 12.90 -41.54
C GLU A 148 -0.54 11.68 -42.47
#